data_AF-K1TKL0-F1
#
_entry.id   AF-K1TKL0-F1
#
_cell.length_a   1.000
_cell.length_b   1.000
_cell.length_c   1.000
_cell.angle_alpha   90.00
_cell.angle_beta   90.00
_cell.angle_gamma   90.00
#
_symmetry.space_group_name_H-M   'P 1'
#
loop_
_entity.id
_entity.type
_entity.pdbx_description
1 polymer ?
#
loop_
_entity_poly.entity_id
_entity_poly.type
_entity_poly.pdbx_seq_one_letter_code
_entity_poly.pdbx_strand_id
1 'polypeptide(L)'
;NPQPLPGAVRLWMWSVFAGGGDFICTYRYRQPLYGTEQYHYGIVGTDGTTVTPGGREYEQFMKEIRQLRGQVAAREVKPADYLARRTAILFNHENSWSIERQKQNRTWNTLGAY
;
A
#
# COMPACT_ATOMS: atom_id res chain seq x y z
N ASN A 1 -9.41 2.52 -16.32
CA ASN A 1 -8.43 2.59 -15.21
C ASN A 1 -8.60 3.94 -14.52
N PRO A 2 -9.47 4.05 -13.51
CA PRO A 2 -9.65 5.32 -12.79
C PRO A 2 -8.31 5.74 -12.19
N GLN A 3 -7.94 7.00 -12.39
CA GLN A 3 -6.71 7.51 -11.80
C GLN A 3 -6.90 7.69 -10.29
N PRO A 4 -5.88 7.40 -9.47
CA PRO A 4 -5.91 7.74 -8.06
C PRO A 4 -6.19 9.24 -7.89
N LEU A 5 -6.97 9.59 -6.87
CA LEU A 5 -7.16 10.99 -6.51
C LEU A 5 -5.81 11.62 -6.10
N PRO A 6 -5.64 12.94 -6.28
CA PRO A 6 -4.43 13.62 -5.83
C PRO A 6 -4.12 13.34 -4.36
N GLY A 7 -2.91 12.90 -4.07
CA GLY A 7 -2.42 12.55 -2.73
C GLY A 7 -2.59 11.08 -2.35
N ALA A 8 -3.32 10.28 -3.14
CA ALA A 8 -3.60 8.88 -2.79
C ALA A 8 -2.34 8.00 -2.73
N VAL A 9 -1.38 8.19 -3.65
CA VAL A 9 -0.14 7.41 -3.66
C VAL A 9 0.68 7.73 -2.41
N ARG A 10 0.83 9.02 -2.09
CA ARG A 10 1.53 9.45 -0.87
C ARG A 10 0.83 8.94 0.39
N LEU A 11 -0.51 8.97 0.45
CA LEU A 11 -1.30 8.43 1.56
C LEU A 11 -1.02 6.94 1.78
N TRP A 12 -1.09 6.12 0.73
CA TRP A 12 -0.86 4.68 0.85
C TRP A 12 0.56 4.36 1.35
N MET A 13 1.57 5.09 0.87
CA MET A 13 2.95 4.91 1.31
C MET A 13 3.11 5.24 2.81
N TRP A 14 2.50 6.34 3.28
CA TRP A 14 2.47 6.67 4.70
C TRP A 14 1.73 5.62 5.53
N SER A 15 0.63 5.05 5.04
CA SER A 15 -0.09 3.98 5.74
C SER A 15 0.77 2.74 5.92
N VAL A 16 1.54 2.33 4.91
CA VAL A 16 2.46 1.18 5.03
C VAL A 16 3.59 1.49 6.01
N PHE A 17 4.20 2.68 5.91
CA PHE A 17 5.27 3.10 6.82
C PHE A 17 4.80 3.15 8.28
N ALA A 18 3.66 3.81 8.55
CA ALA A 18 3.07 3.90 9.88
C ALA A 18 2.58 2.53 10.40
N GLY A 19 2.17 1.63 9.50
CA GLY A 19 1.84 0.25 9.80
C GLY A 19 3.03 -0.63 10.19
N GLY A 20 4.27 -0.08 10.17
CA GLY A 20 5.49 -0.80 10.51
C GLY A 20 6.12 -1.56 9.35
N GLY A 21 5.78 -1.21 8.10
CA GLY A 21 6.42 -1.78 6.93
C GLY A 21 7.88 -1.32 6.78
N ASP A 22 8.81 -2.27 6.73
CA ASP A 22 10.24 -1.99 6.56
C ASP A 22 10.62 -1.62 5.11
N PHE A 23 9.78 -2.01 4.15
CA PHE A 23 10.03 -1.86 2.73
C PHE A 23 8.76 -1.51 1.95
N ILE A 24 8.87 -0.53 1.05
CA ILE A 24 7.79 -0.12 0.15
C ILE A 24 8.36 -0.12 -1.27
N CYS A 25 7.75 -0.91 -2.14
CA CYS A 25 8.05 -0.97 -3.57
C CYS A 25 6.81 -0.59 -4.36
N THR A 26 7.01 0.13 -5.46
CA THR A 26 5.94 0.41 -6.42
C THR A 26 6.14 -0.44 -7.67
N TYR A 27 5.03 -0.99 -8.18
CA TYR A 27 4.97 -1.56 -9.50
C TYR A 27 4.40 -0.49 -10.44
N ARG A 28 5.15 0.12 -11.34
CA ARG A 28 6.52 -0.17 -11.83
C ARG A 28 7.25 1.14 -12.07
N TYR A 29 8.54 1.09 -12.40
CA TYR A 29 9.29 2.31 -12.68
C TYR A 29 8.74 3.06 -13.92
N ARG A 30 8.74 2.41 -15.09
CA ARG A 30 8.32 3.00 -16.37
C ARG A 30 7.09 2.31 -16.94
N GLN A 31 6.15 3.09 -17.47
CA GLN A 31 5.00 2.58 -18.20
C GLN A 31 5.44 1.83 -19.49
N PRO A 32 4.95 0.61 -19.74
CA PRO A 32 5.28 -0.16 -20.95
C PRO A 32 4.74 0.48 -22.23
N LEU A 33 5.40 0.20 -23.36
CA LEU A 33 4.95 0.63 -24.68
C LEU A 33 3.96 -0.36 -25.34
N TYR A 34 3.95 -1.61 -24.89
CA TYR A 34 3.14 -2.69 -25.47
C TYR A 34 2.89 -3.80 -24.45
N GLY A 35 1.99 -4.72 -24.79
CA GLY A 35 1.60 -5.87 -23.98
C GLY A 35 0.33 -5.63 -23.18
N THR A 36 -0.05 -6.63 -22.38
CA THR A 36 -1.32 -6.64 -21.62
C THR A 36 -1.43 -5.49 -20.62
N GLU A 37 -0.30 -4.97 -20.14
CA GLU A 37 -0.22 -3.92 -19.12
C GLU A 37 0.19 -2.55 -19.69
N GLN A 38 0.07 -2.30 -21.01
CA GLN A 38 0.47 -1.01 -21.60
C GLN A 38 -0.22 0.22 -20.99
N TYR A 39 -1.39 0.03 -20.37
CA TYR A 39 -2.15 1.08 -19.66
C TYR A 39 -1.92 1.07 -18.14
N HIS A 40 -0.97 0.26 -17.65
CA HIS A 40 -0.51 0.29 -16.27
C HIS A 40 0.60 1.34 -16.13
N TYR A 41 0.25 2.46 -15.51
CA TYR A 41 1.17 3.57 -15.29
C TYR A 41 2.35 3.18 -14.38
N GLY A 42 3.46 3.89 -14.55
CA GLY A 42 4.62 3.82 -13.66
C GLY A 42 4.90 5.14 -12.95
N ILE A 43 6.05 5.22 -12.27
CA ILE A 43 6.60 6.48 -11.75
C ILE A 43 6.84 7.46 -12.89
N VAL A 44 7.34 6.96 -14.03
CA VAL A 44 7.54 7.73 -15.27
C VAL A 44 6.68 7.20 -16.40
N GLY A 45 6.32 8.10 -17.31
CA GLY A 45 5.54 7.81 -18.51
C GLY A 45 6.26 6.91 -19.50
N THR A 46 5.61 6.69 -20.65
CA THR A 46 6.14 5.82 -21.72
C THR A 46 7.45 6.33 -22.31
N ASP A 47 7.75 7.62 -22.22
CA ASP A 47 9.04 8.21 -22.61
C ASP A 47 10.20 7.83 -21.67
N GLY A 48 9.89 7.36 -20.46
CA GLY A 48 10.88 7.00 -19.44
C GLY A 48 11.46 8.19 -18.68
N THR A 49 10.96 9.40 -18.89
CA THR A 49 11.52 10.64 -18.32
C THR A 49 10.45 11.54 -17.71
N THR A 50 9.24 11.59 -18.26
CA THR A 50 8.16 12.42 -17.71
C THR A 50 7.61 11.78 -16.45
N VAL A 51 7.80 12.44 -15.31
CA VAL A 51 7.28 11.99 -14.01
C VAL A 51 5.75 12.10 -13.98
N THR A 52 5.08 11.01 -13.63
CA THR A 52 3.63 10.95 -13.52
C THR A 52 3.15 11.66 -12.23
N PRO A 53 1.84 12.00 -12.10
CA PRO A 53 1.32 12.53 -10.84
C PRO A 53 1.65 11.65 -9.63
N GLY A 54 1.47 10.32 -9.75
CA GLY A 54 1.85 9.37 -8.70
C GLY A 54 3.36 9.32 -8.46
N GLY A 55 4.18 9.48 -9.51
CA GLY A 55 5.63 9.60 -9.37
C GLY A 55 6.06 10.81 -8.54
N ARG A 56 5.42 11.97 -8.73
CA ARG A 56 5.69 13.18 -7.91
C ARG A 56 5.31 12.98 -6.45
N GLU A 57 4.21 12.28 -6.19
CA GLU A 57 3.79 11.92 -4.82
C GLU A 57 4.78 10.95 -4.15
N TYR A 58 5.30 9.98 -4.91
CA TYR A 58 6.35 9.07 -4.45
C TYR A 58 7.64 9.85 -4.10
N GLU A 59 8.08 10.75 -4.98
CA GLU A 59 9.24 11.62 -4.72
C GLU A 59 9.06 12.46 -3.44
N GLN A 60 7.87 13.02 -3.26
CA GLN A 60 7.53 13.81 -2.08
C GLN A 60 7.61 12.96 -0.81
N PHE A 61 7.00 11.77 -0.79
CA PHE A 61 7.11 10.83 0.33
C PHE A 61 8.58 10.52 0.65
N MET A 62 9.40 10.24 -0.37
CA MET A 62 10.82 9.93 -0.14
C MET A 62 11.61 11.12 0.45
N LYS A 63 11.27 12.36 0.08
CA LYS A 63 11.85 13.56 0.72
C LYS A 63 11.48 13.64 2.20
N GLU A 64 10.22 13.38 2.52
CA GLU A 64 9.71 13.43 3.89
C GLU A 64 10.31 12.34 4.78
N ILE A 65 10.45 11.11 4.26
CA ILE A 65 11.12 10.02 5.00
C ILE A 65 12.59 10.35 5.28
N ARG A 66 13.31 10.94 4.31
CA ARG A 66 14.70 11.38 4.56
C ARG A 66 14.77 12.45 5.65
N GLN A 67 13.85 13.41 5.63
CA GLN A 67 13.76 14.45 6.65
C GLN A 67 13.46 13.83 8.04
N LEU A 68 12.45 12.97 8.13
CA LEU A 68 12.03 12.33 9.38
C LEU A 68 13.16 11.48 9.99
N ARG A 69 13.84 10.68 9.16
CA ARG A 69 14.98 9.86 9.62
C ARG A 69 16.17 10.70 10.08
N GLY A 70 16.29 11.95 9.60
CA GLY A 70 17.31 12.89 10.10
C GLY A 70 16.97 13.51 11.45
N GLN A 71 15.71 13.44 11.90
CA GLN A 71 15.22 14.06 13.13
C GLN A 71 15.05 13.08 14.29
N VAL A 72 15.01 11.78 14.02
CA VAL A 72 14.70 10.74 15.01
C VAL A 72 15.88 9.78 15.14
N ALA A 73 16.28 9.48 16.38
CA ALA A 73 17.32 8.49 16.66
C ALA A 73 16.91 7.09 16.16
N ALA A 74 17.89 6.28 15.76
CA ALA A 74 17.62 4.94 15.26
C ALA A 74 16.97 4.05 16.34
N ARG A 75 15.76 3.56 16.02
CA ARG A 75 14.97 2.54 16.73
C ARG A 75 14.22 3.05 17.97
N GLU A 76 12.98 3.48 17.71
CA GLU A 76 12.01 3.93 18.72
C GLU A 76 11.69 2.86 19.78
N VAL A 77 11.75 3.26 21.04
CA VAL A 77 11.01 2.59 22.12
C VAL A 77 9.55 3.03 21.98
N LYS A 78 8.68 2.12 21.54
CA LYS A 78 7.23 2.39 21.44
C LYS A 78 6.67 2.72 22.84
N PRO A 79 5.71 3.65 22.95
CA PRO A 79 5.06 3.96 24.23
C PRO A 79 4.53 2.70 24.94
N ALA A 80 4.66 2.64 26.26
CA ALA A 80 4.32 1.45 27.05
C ALA A 80 2.83 1.09 26.94
N ASP A 81 1.95 2.09 26.88
CA ASP A 81 0.51 1.94 26.68
C ASP A 81 0.18 1.34 25.29
N TYR A 82 0.93 1.70 24.25
CA TYR A 82 0.81 1.09 22.92
C TYR A 82 1.19 -0.40 22.96
N LEU A 83 2.28 -0.74 23.64
CA LEU A 83 2.74 -2.14 23.79
C LEU A 83 1.82 -2.99 24.70
N ALA A 84 1.08 -2.35 25.60
CA ALA A 84 0.14 -3.01 26.49
C ALA A 84 -1.18 -3.40 25.81
N ARG A 85 -1.47 -2.89 24.59
CA ARG A 85 -2.70 -3.23 23.86
C ARG A 85 -2.77 -4.74 23.59
N ARG A 86 -3.97 -5.30 23.73
CA ARG A 86 -4.28 -6.73 23.53
C ARG A 86 -5.53 -6.85 22.66
N THR A 87 -5.34 -6.76 21.35
CA THR A 87 -6.39 -6.95 20.36
C THR A 87 -5.84 -7.80 19.23
N ALA A 88 -6.61 -8.79 18.78
CA ALA A 88 -6.23 -9.68 17.68
C ALA A 88 -7.45 -9.94 16.78
N ILE A 89 -7.19 -10.13 15.49
CA ILE A 89 -8.16 -10.64 14.51
C ILE A 89 -7.69 -12.03 14.12
N LEU A 90 -8.52 -13.05 14.33
CA LEU A 90 -8.22 -14.41 13.89
C LEU A 90 -8.70 -14.58 12.46
N PHE A 91 -7.74 -14.79 11.55
CA PHE A 91 -8.02 -15.17 10.16
C PHE A 91 -7.51 -16.59 9.91
N ASN A 92 -8.34 -17.43 9.29
CA ASN A 92 -7.99 -18.79 8.93
C ASN A 92 -8.37 -19.05 7.46
N HIS A 93 -7.39 -19.48 6.67
CA HIS A 93 -7.55 -19.68 5.24
C HIS A 93 -8.43 -20.89 4.89
N GLU A 94 -8.34 -21.97 5.66
CA GLU A 94 -9.17 -23.16 5.48
C GLU A 94 -10.65 -22.85 5.76
N ASN A 95 -10.92 -22.08 6.82
CA ASN A 95 -12.26 -21.57 7.10
C ASN A 95 -12.77 -20.71 5.95
N SER A 96 -11.94 -19.81 5.42
CA SER A 96 -12.30 -18.99 4.27
C SER A 96 -12.70 -19.83 3.06
N TRP A 97 -11.93 -20.87 2.73
CA TRP A 97 -12.23 -21.77 1.61
C TRP A 97 -13.47 -22.62 1.85
N SER A 98 -13.61 -23.18 3.05
CA SER A 98 -14.75 -24.02 3.42
C SER A 98 -16.05 -23.24 3.28
N ILE A 99 -16.10 -22.03 3.84
CA ILE A 99 -17.26 -21.17 3.80
C ILE A 99 -17.55 -20.67 2.37
N GLU A 100 -16.53 -20.36 1.57
CA GLU A 100 -16.72 -19.95 0.16
C GLU A 100 -17.38 -21.06 -0.68
N ARG A 101 -17.03 -22.33 -0.44
CA ARG A 101 -17.65 -23.48 -1.14
C ARG A 101 -19.10 -23.71 -0.73
N GLN A 102 -19.45 -23.44 0.53
CA GLN A 102 -20.77 -23.73 1.09
C GLN A 102 -21.32 -22.56 1.91
N LYS A 103 -21.55 -21.42 1.25
CA LYS A 103 -21.99 -20.17 1.89
C LYS A 103 -23.34 -20.23 2.59
N GLN A 104 -24.19 -21.20 2.25
CA GLN A 104 -25.60 -21.35 2.67
C GLN A 104 -26.54 -20.20 2.23
N ASN A 105 -26.03 -18.98 2.05
CA ASN A 105 -26.73 -17.80 1.55
C ASN A 105 -25.87 -17.06 0.50
N ARG A 106 -26.52 -16.52 -0.53
CA ARG A 106 -25.91 -15.72 -1.60
C ARG A 106 -25.31 -14.40 -1.13
N THR A 107 -25.74 -13.85 0.01
CA THR A 107 -25.23 -12.57 0.54
C THR A 107 -23.97 -12.72 1.39
N TRP A 108 -23.56 -13.94 1.75
CA TRP A 108 -22.37 -14.14 2.57
C TRP A 108 -21.08 -13.96 1.77
N ASN A 109 -20.11 -13.20 2.31
CA ASN A 109 -18.79 -13.03 1.73
C ASN A 109 -17.72 -12.99 2.82
N THR A 110 -16.87 -14.03 2.90
CA THR A 110 -15.85 -14.15 3.94
C THR A 110 -14.70 -13.15 3.78
N LEU A 111 -14.42 -12.71 2.55
CA LEU A 111 -13.31 -11.79 2.23
C LEU A 111 -13.79 -10.39 1.81
N GLY A 112 -15.10 -10.22 1.64
CA GLY A 112 -15.68 -8.98 1.19
C GLY A 112 -15.73 -7.95 2.31
N ALA A 113 -15.07 -6.82 2.09
CA ALA A 113 -15.64 -5.56 2.52
C ALA A 113 -16.58 -5.12 1.37
N TYR A 114 -17.88 -5.06 1.68
CA TYR A 114 -19.02 -4.78 0.78
C TYR A 114 -19.54 -5.98 -0.03
#